data_AF-A0A5B2VTK5-F1
#
_entry.id   AF-A0A5B2VTK5-F1
#
_cell.length_a   1.000
_cell.length_b   1.000
_cell.length_c   1.000
_cell.angle_alpha   90.00
_cell.angle_beta   90.00
_cell.angle_gamma   90.00
#
_symmetry.space_group_name_H-M   'P 1'
#
loop_
_entity.id
_entity.type
_entity.pdbx_description
1 polymer ?
#
loop_
_entity_poly.entity_id
_entity_poly.type
_entity_poly.pdbx_seq_one_letter_code
_entity_poly.pdbx_strand_id
1 'polypeptide(L)' 'MASRARTAQADPHAECYCRAQGRQFGMGEQVCLRSPEGPRMARCVMDLNVTSWRFTQDPCPDS' A
#
# COMPACT_ATOMS: atom_id res chain seq x y z
N MET A 1 -29.60 4.22 -30.79
CA MET A 1 -28.25 4.35 -30.21
C MET A 1 -28.42 4.74 -28.75
N ALA A 2 -28.20 3.84 -27.79
CA ALA A 2 -28.32 4.15 -26.37
C ALA A 2 -26.97 3.91 -25.70
N SER A 3 -26.23 5.00 -25.46
CA SER A 3 -24.96 4.96 -24.75
C SER A 3 -25.21 4.61 -23.29
N ARG A 4 -24.81 3.40 -22.87
CA ARG A 4 -24.73 3.05 -21.46
C ARG A 4 -23.67 3.94 -20.81
N ALA A 5 -24.10 4.86 -19.94
CA ALA A 5 -23.20 5.53 -19.02
C ALA A 5 -22.53 4.44 -18.16
N ARG A 6 -21.20 4.39 -18.16
CA ARG A 6 -20.44 3.55 -17.22
C ARG A 6 -20.69 4.11 -15.83
N THR A 7 -21.52 3.46 -15.03
CA THR A 7 -21.45 3.64 -13.59
C THR A 7 -20.07 3.17 -13.14
N ALA A 8 -19.24 4.10 -12.67
CA ALA A 8 -18.05 3.77 -11.91
C ALA A 8 -18.51 3.24 -10.54
N GLN A 9 -18.90 1.96 -10.49
CA GLN A 9 -18.98 1.26 -9.22
C GLN A 9 -17.56 1.13 -8.70
N ALA A 10 -17.24 1.89 -7.65
CA ALA A 10 -16.08 1.60 -6.83
C ALA A 10 -16.29 0.19 -6.27
N ASP A 11 -15.42 -0.74 -6.66
CA ASP A 11 -15.47 -2.10 -6.16
C ASP A 11 -15.22 -2.06 -4.64
N PRO A 12 -16.12 -2.61 -3.79
CA PRO A 12 -15.93 -2.60 -2.34
C PRO A 12 -14.73 -3.47 -1.90
N HIS A 13 -14.17 -4.26 -2.82
CA HIS A 13 -12.94 -5.01 -2.70
C HIS A 13 -11.85 -4.47 -3.63
N ALA A 14 -11.90 -3.20 -4.07
CA ALA A 14 -10.77 -2.54 -4.71
C ALA A 14 -9.55 -2.79 -3.83
N GLU A 15 -8.72 -3.71 -4.30
CA GLU A 15 -7.90 -4.52 -3.41
C GLU A 15 -6.95 -3.56 -2.70
N CYS A 16 -7.12 -3.43 -1.38
CA CYS A 16 -6.46 -2.39 -0.60
C CYS A 16 -4.98 -2.70 -0.50
N TYR A 17 -4.20 -2.12 -1.41
CA TYR A 17 -2.77 -2.33 -1.51
C TYR A 17 -1.98 -1.06 -1.22
N CYS A 18 -0.90 -1.21 -0.46
CA CYS A 18 0.15 -0.21 -0.44
C CYS A 18 1.04 -0.39 -1.67
N ARG A 19 1.59 0.73 -2.18
CA ARG A 19 2.46 0.71 -3.35
C ARG A 19 3.86 1.16 -2.97
N ALA A 20 4.86 0.40 -3.41
CA ALA A 20 6.27 0.76 -3.25
C ALA A 20 7.10 0.11 -4.35
N GLN A 21 8.11 0.82 -4.86
CA GLN A 21 9.08 0.25 -5.81
C GLN A 21 8.43 -0.38 -7.06
N GLY A 22 7.32 0.19 -7.55
CA GLY A 22 6.57 -0.34 -8.68
C GLY A 22 5.75 -1.61 -8.41
N ARG A 23 5.69 -2.07 -7.15
CA ARG A 23 4.96 -3.26 -6.71
C ARG A 23 3.80 -2.89 -5.79
N GLN A 24 2.81 -3.78 -5.73
CA GLN A 24 1.67 -3.71 -4.83
C GLN A 24 1.90 -4.69 -3.66
N PHE A 25 1.51 -4.26 -2.46
CA PHE A 25 1.68 -5.02 -1.22
C PHE A 25 0.33 -5.09 -0.50
N GLY A 26 -0.06 -6.29 -0.12
CA GLY A 26 -1.22 -6.59 0.70
C GLY A 26 -1.13 -5.98 2.09
N MET A 27 -2.28 -5.84 2.73
CA MET A 27 -2.37 -5.47 4.15
C MET A 27 -1.50 -6.40 5.01
N GLY A 28 -0.70 -5.81 5.89
CA GLY A 28 0.20 -6.52 6.79
C GLY A 28 1.54 -6.92 6.17
N GLU A 29 1.70 -6.88 4.84
CA GLU A 29 2.99 -7.10 4.19
C GLU A 29 3.98 -6.00 4.56
N GLN A 30 5.27 -6.37 4.52
CA GLN A 30 6.36 -5.50 4.95
C GLN A 30 7.39 -5.35 3.85
N VAL A 31 7.93 -4.14 3.73
CA VAL A 31 8.98 -3.82 2.76
C VAL A 31 9.91 -2.76 3.34
N CYS A 32 11.16 -2.81 2.91
CA CYS A 32 12.12 -1.75 3.19
C CYS A 32 11.86 -0.54 2.29
N LEU A 33 11.57 0.59 2.93
CA LEU A 33 11.38 1.87 2.26
C LEU A 33 12.53 2.81 2.62
N ARG A 34 12.89 3.68 1.67
CA ARG A 34 13.84 4.77 1.93
C ARG A 34 13.13 5.84 2.75
N SER A 35 13.74 6.25 3.85
CA SER A 35 13.31 7.39 4.66
C SER A 35 14.46 8.39 4.81
N PRO A 36 14.20 9.61 5.32
CA PRO A 36 15.27 10.60 5.55
C PRO A 36 16.39 10.11 6.48
N GLU A 37 16.07 9.17 7.36
CA GLU A 37 17.00 8.57 8.34
C GLU A 37 17.71 7.32 7.79
N GLY A 38 17.41 6.92 6.56
CA GLY A 38 17.90 5.68 5.94
C GLY A 38 16.80 4.67 5.62
N PRO A 39 17.15 3.48 5.12
CA PRO A 39 16.21 2.41 4.87
C PRO A 39 15.58 1.92 6.18
N ARG A 40 14.24 1.87 6.23
CA ARG A 40 13.48 1.38 7.38
C ARG A 40 12.41 0.40 6.93
N MET A 41 12.13 -0.59 7.77
CA MET A 41 11.03 -1.52 7.55
C MET A 41 9.70 -0.76 7.67
N ALA A 42 8.80 -0.98 6.72
CA ALA A 42 7.45 -0.43 6.74
C ALA A 42 6.43 -1.52 6.49
N ARG A 43 5.34 -1.49 7.25
CA ARG A 43 4.20 -2.38 7.12
C ARG A 43 3.04 -1.68 6.43
N CYS A 44 2.40 -2.36 5.50
CA CYS A 44 1.17 -1.88 4.90
C CYS A 44 0.03 -1.98 5.91
N VAL A 45 -0.60 -0.84 6.21
CA VAL A 45 -1.72 -0.75 7.16
C VAL A 45 -2.85 0.06 6.56
N MET A 46 -4.03 -0.07 7.16
CA MET A 46 -5.12 0.88 6.93
C MET A 46 -5.04 1.97 7.98
N ASP A 47 -4.90 3.22 7.55
CA ASP A 47 -4.91 4.39 8.41
C ASP A 47 -5.94 5.40 7.88
N LEU A 48 -6.93 5.74 8.71
CA LEU A 48 -8.07 6.61 8.33
C LEU A 48 -8.78 6.17 7.04
N ASN A 49 -9.03 4.86 6.87
CA ASN A 49 -9.64 4.25 5.69
C ASN A 49 -8.81 4.37 4.39
N VAL A 50 -7.53 4.72 4.50
CA VAL A 50 -6.58 4.77 3.38
C VAL A 50 -5.43 3.80 3.64
N THR A 51 -4.98 3.09 2.61
CA THR A 51 -3.78 2.25 2.68
C THR A 51 -2.54 3.12 2.85
N SER A 52 -1.82 2.91 3.94
CA SER A 52 -0.67 3.72 4.33
C SER A 52 0.50 2.86 4.78
N TRP A 53 1.71 3.39 4.64
CA TRP A 53 2.92 2.76 5.16
C TRP A 53 3.18 3.21 6.59
N ARG A 54 3.22 2.26 7.53
CA ARG A 54 3.66 2.51 8.91
C ARG A 54 5.05 1.93 9.11
N PHE A 55 6.02 2.80 9.40
CA PHE A 55 7.37 2.37 9.76
C PHE A 55 7.34 1.55 11.05
N THR A 56 8.02 0.40 11.05
CA THR A 56 8.21 -0.43 12.25
C THR A 56 9.58 -0.14 12.86
N GLN A 57 9.83 -0.71 14.04
CA GLN A 57 11.14 -0.63 14.70
C GLN A 57 12.12 -1.70 14.19
N ASP A 58 11.64 -2.61 13.33
CA ASP A 58 12.46 -3.68 12.80
C ASP A 58 13.49 -3.13 11.80
N PRO A 59 14.75 -3.59 11.87
CA PRO A 59 15.72 -3.27 10.85
C PRO A 59 15.32 -3.93 9.52
N CYS A 60 15.81 -3.35 8.43
CA CYS A 60 15.77 -4.03 7.14
C CYS A 60 16.62 -5.30 7.19
N PRO A 61 16.14 -6.43 6.64
CA PRO A 61 16.97 -7.63 6.55
C PRO A 61 18.19 -7.33 5.67
N ASP A 62 19.38 -7.63 6.19
CA ASP A 62 20.59 -7.77 5.36
C ASP A 62 20.34 -8.91 4.37
N SER A 63 20.56 -8.64 3.08
CA SER A 63 20.25 -9.56 1.98
C SER A 63 21.22 -10.72 1.89
#